data_AF-A0A0C1YR91-F1
#
_entry.id   AF-A0A0C1YR91-F1
#
_cell.length_a   1.000
_cell.length_b   1.000
_cell.length_c   1.000
_cell.angle_alpha   90.00
_cell.angle_beta   90.00
_cell.angle_gamma   90.00
#
_symmetry.space_group_name_H-M   'P 1'
#
loop_
_entity.id
_entity.type
_entity.pdbx_description
1 polymer ?
#
loop_
_entity_poly.entity_id
_entity_poly.type
_entity_poly.pdbx_seq_one_letter_code
_entity_poly.pdbx_strand_id
1 'polypeptide(L)'
;MEKFLIQNEFGQPQELLGEEIVVPGFEELQFILHAWLYDKRGGWAVTERSSGKRITSGPQGTEHLAQEQLERQLRLHGKDALMRVLGKGPLSS
;
A
#
# COMPACT_ATOMS: atom_id res chain seq x y z
N MET A 1 1.21 -12.71 -8.42
CA MET A 1 1.03 -12.50 -6.98
C MET A 1 2.18 -13.11 -6.22
N GLU A 2 2.81 -12.28 -5.40
CA GLU A 2 3.96 -12.61 -4.55
C GLU A 2 3.56 -12.53 -3.08
N LYS A 3 4.35 -13.15 -2.20
CA LYS A 3 4.20 -13.05 -0.75
C LYS A 3 5.06 -11.92 -0.22
N PHE A 4 4.44 -11.01 0.51
CA PHE A 4 5.10 -9.89 1.18
C PHE A 4 4.98 -10.05 2.68
N LEU A 5 6.11 -9.95 3.39
CA LEU A 5 6.11 -9.73 4.83
C LEU A 5 5.99 -8.23 5.10
N ILE A 6 4.91 -7.82 5.77
CA ILE A 6 4.62 -6.44 6.17
C ILE A 6 4.65 -6.30 7.70
N GLN A 7 4.82 -5.09 8.21
CA GLN A 7 4.40 -4.77 9.58
C GLN A 7 2.98 -4.23 9.51
N ASN A 8 2.04 -4.74 10.30
CA ASN A 8 0.68 -4.19 10.35
C ASN A 8 0.62 -2.90 11.17
N GLU A 9 -0.56 -2.29 11.29
CA GLU A 9 -0.77 -1.04 12.04
C GLU A 9 -0.41 -1.13 13.54
N PHE A 10 -0.26 -2.34 14.09
CA PHE A 10 0.17 -2.61 15.47
C PHE A 10 1.66 -2.97 15.58
N GLY A 11 2.42 -2.88 14.48
CA GLY A 11 3.85 -3.23 14.43
C GLY A 11 4.12 -4.74 14.43
N GLN A 12 3.11 -5.57 14.19
CA GLN A 12 3.25 -7.02 14.16
C GLN A 12 3.54 -7.51 12.73
N PRO A 13 4.40 -8.52 12.56
CA PRO A 13 4.65 -9.11 11.25
C PRO A 13 3.39 -9.81 10.71
N GLN A 14 3.05 -9.56 9.45
CA GLN A 14 1.93 -10.18 8.75
C GLN A 14 2.33 -10.52 7.31
N GLU A 15 1.91 -11.70 6.83
CA GLU A 15 2.07 -12.07 5.43
C GLU A 15 0.87 -11.57 4.60
N LEU A 16 1.15 -10.94 3.47
CA LEU A 16 0.17 -10.54 2.46
C LEU A 16 0.52 -11.16 1.11
N LEU A 17 -0.51 -11.60 0.39
CA LEU A 17 -0.41 -11.99 -1.02
C LEU A 17 -0.83 -10.80 -1.88
N GLY A 18 0.04 -10.35 -2.77
CA GLY A 18 -0.24 -9.14 -3.54
C GLY A 18 0.70 -8.91 -4.71
N GLU A 19 0.70 -7.67 -5.18
CA GLU A 19 1.53 -7.15 -6.25
C GLU A 19 2.13 -5.82 -5.80
N GLU A 20 3.42 -5.61 -6.06
CA GLU A 20 4.09 -4.35 -5.72
C GLU A 20 3.71 -3.27 -6.75
N ILE A 21 3.42 -2.07 -6.26
CA ILE A 21 3.19 -0.86 -7.08
C ILE A 21 4.33 0.11 -6.80
N VAL A 22 5.03 0.51 -7.87
CA VAL A 22 6.05 1.55 -7.82
C VAL A 22 5.47 2.86 -8.32
N VAL A 23 5.61 3.94 -7.53
CA VAL A 23 5.14 5.28 -7.90
C VAL A 23 6.34 6.21 -8.12
N PRO A 24 6.49 6.83 -9.31
CA PRO A 24 7.55 7.79 -9.56
C PRO A 24 7.57 8.95 -8.55
N GLY A 25 8.76 9.27 -8.04
CA GLY A 25 9.00 10.25 -6.98
C GLY A 25 8.81 9.72 -5.56
N PHE A 26 8.25 8.51 -5.39
CA PHE A 26 8.00 7.84 -4.11
C PHE A 26 8.65 6.45 -4.04
N GLU A 27 9.72 6.22 -4.80
CA GLU A 27 10.40 4.93 -4.95
C GLU A 27 11.00 4.40 -3.63
N GLU A 28 11.16 5.28 -2.64
CA GLU A 28 11.60 4.92 -1.27
C GLU A 28 10.51 4.21 -0.45
N LEU A 29 9.26 4.22 -0.92
CA LEU A 29 8.11 3.57 -0.29
C LEU A 29 7.70 2.35 -1.11
N GLN A 30 7.40 1.25 -0.40
CA GLN A 30 6.94 0.02 -1.03
C GLN A 30 5.45 -0.12 -0.82
N PHE A 31 4.68 -0.09 -1.90
CA PHE A 31 3.23 -0.23 -1.88
C PHE A 31 2.82 -1.60 -2.40
N ILE A 32 1.92 -2.26 -1.69
CA ILE A 32 1.44 -3.59 -2.03
C ILE A 32 -0.05 -3.51 -2.29
N LEU A 33 -0.47 -3.83 -3.52
CA LEU A 33 -1.85 -4.10 -3.88
C LEU A 33 -2.20 -5.53 -3.49
N HIS A 34 -3.24 -5.69 -2.67
CA HIS A 34 -3.68 -7.01 -2.23
C HIS A 34 -5.20 -7.08 -2.10
N ALA A 35 -5.72 -8.31 -2.09
CA ALA A 35 -7.11 -8.55 -1.79
C ALA A 35 -7.44 -8.11 -0.34
N TRP A 36 -8.64 -7.56 -0.17
CA TRP A 36 -9.13 -7.04 1.10
C TRP A 36 -10.63 -7.30 1.24
N LEU A 37 -11.13 -7.45 2.47
CA LEU A 37 -12.57 -7.50 2.75
C LEU A 37 -13.11 -6.06 2.84
N TYR A 38 -13.64 -5.56 1.73
CA TYR A 38 -14.28 -4.24 1.66
C TYR A 38 -15.77 -4.41 2.01
N ASP A 39 -16.13 -4.25 3.29
CA ASP A 39 -17.44 -4.66 3.85
C ASP A 39 -17.61 -6.20 3.76
N LYS A 40 -18.84 -6.72 3.82
CA LYS A 40 -19.19 -8.13 3.53
C LYS A 40 -18.98 -8.51 2.06
N ARG A 41 -18.37 -7.64 1.26
CA ARG A 41 -18.09 -7.84 -0.17
C ARG A 41 -16.57 -7.85 -0.38
N GLY A 42 -16.11 -8.54 -1.41
CA GLY A 42 -14.68 -8.53 -1.75
C GLY A 42 -14.22 -7.13 -2.16
N GLY A 43 -12.91 -6.90 -2.08
CA GLY A 43 -12.28 -5.66 -2.52
C GLY A 43 -10.77 -5.78 -2.58
N TRP A 44 -10.14 -4.63 -2.76
CA TRP A 44 -8.70 -4.50 -2.81
C TRP A 44 -8.25 -3.33 -1.94
N ALA A 45 -7.01 -3.41 -1.48
CA ALA A 45 -6.34 -2.35 -0.74
C ALA A 45 -4.91 -2.19 -1.25
N VAL A 46 -4.41 -0.96 -1.18
CA VAL A 46 -2.98 -0.68 -1.32
C VAL A 46 -2.44 -0.29 0.05
N THR A 47 -1.47 -1.07 0.52
CA THR A 47 -0.85 -0.90 1.84
C THR A 47 0.62 -0.58 1.67
N GLU A 48 1.11 0.41 2.42
CA GLU A 48 2.54 0.66 2.50
C GLU A 48 3.18 -0.37 3.45
N ARG A 49 4.24 -1.04 2.98
CA ARG A 49 4.80 -2.25 3.59
C ARG A 49 5.33 -2.05 5.01
N SER A 50 6.02 -0.94 5.25
CA SER A 50 6.79 -0.73 6.48
C SER A 50 5.93 -0.28 7.66
N SER A 51 4.86 0.46 7.38
CA SER A 51 3.91 0.94 8.39
C SER A 51 2.65 0.09 8.48
N GLY A 52 2.36 -0.73 7.45
CA GLY A 52 1.10 -1.46 7.34
C GLY A 52 -0.10 -0.56 7.11
N LYS A 53 0.13 0.73 6.81
CA LYS A 53 -0.94 1.69 6.63
C LYS A 53 -1.55 1.51 5.26
N ARG A 54 -2.86 1.31 5.25
CA ARG A 54 -3.67 1.34 4.05
C ARG A 54 -3.74 2.77 3.52
N ILE A 55 -3.31 2.96 2.28
CA ILE A 55 -3.27 4.27 1.60
C ILE A 55 -4.55 4.51 0.82
N THR A 56 -5.03 3.50 0.09
CA THR A 56 -6.31 3.55 -0.62
C THR A 56 -6.89 2.15 -0.77
N SER A 57 -8.18 2.06 -1.11
CA SER A 57 -8.91 0.81 -1.29
C SER A 57 -10.13 1.00 -2.18
N GLY A 58 -10.62 -0.08 -2.76
CA GLY A 58 -11.82 -0.07 -3.57
C GLY A 58 -12.55 -1.41 -3.62
N PRO A 59 -13.75 -1.42 -4.23
CA PRO A 59 -14.53 -2.63 -4.43
C PRO A 59 -13.86 -3.58 -5.43
N GLN A 60 -14.22 -4.87 -5.34
CA GLN A 60 -13.74 -5.88 -6.27
C GLN A 60 -14.12 -5.55 -7.72
N GLY A 61 -13.22 -5.81 -8.66
CA GLY A 61 -13.41 -5.53 -10.09
C GLY A 61 -12.95 -4.13 -10.51
N THR A 62 -12.48 -3.29 -9.58
CA THR A 62 -11.91 -1.97 -9.87
C THR A 62 -10.42 -1.87 -9.56
N GLU A 63 -9.72 -3.01 -9.50
CA GLU A 63 -8.29 -3.10 -9.17
C GLU A 63 -7.43 -2.28 -10.14
N HIS A 64 -7.85 -2.16 -11.41
CA HIS A 64 -7.20 -1.35 -12.43
C HIS A 64 -7.14 0.15 -12.09
N LEU A 65 -7.95 0.64 -11.14
CA LEU A 65 -7.92 2.02 -10.65
C LEU A 65 -6.93 2.22 -9.49
N ALA A 66 -6.34 1.15 -8.95
CA ALA A 66 -5.54 1.22 -7.72
C ALA A 66 -4.34 2.16 -7.84
N GLN A 67 -3.62 2.10 -8.96
CA GLN A 67 -2.46 2.95 -9.19
C GLN A 67 -2.84 4.44 -9.29
N GLU A 68 -3.86 4.78 -10.10
CA GLU A 68 -4.31 6.17 -10.24
C GLU A 68 -4.76 6.76 -8.90
N GLN A 69 -5.50 5.97 -8.11
CA GLN A 69 -5.93 6.39 -6.78
C GLN A 69 -4.76 6.56 -5.82
N LEU A 70 -3.81 5.63 -5.81
CA LEU A 70 -2.60 5.71 -4.99
C LEU A 70 -1.84 7.01 -5.32
N GLU A 71 -1.54 7.25 -6.59
CA GLU A 71 -0.83 8.46 -7.02
C GLU A 71 -1.57 9.74 -6.61
N ARG A 72 -2.90 9.75 -6.71
CA ARG A 72 -3.72 10.88 -6.24
C ARG A 72 -3.57 11.11 -4.74
N GLN A 73 -3.63 10.06 -3.92
CA GLN A 73 -3.43 10.18 -2.46
C GLN A 73 -2.03 10.70 -2.14
N LEU A 74 -1.01 10.19 -2.82
CA LEU A 74 0.38 10.61 -2.60
C LEU A 74 0.59 12.09 -2.94
N ARG A 75 0.00 12.57 -4.05
CA ARG A 75 0.05 13.99 -4.45
C ARG A 75 -0.68 14.91 -3.48
N LEU A 76 -1.78 14.47 -2.86
CA LEU A 76 -2.56 15.30 -1.94
C LEU A 76 -1.84 15.56 -0.61
N HIS A 77 -1.11 14.56 -0.09
CA HIS A 77 -0.44 14.67 1.21
C HIS A 77 0.98 15.24 1.14
N GLY A 78 1.65 15.11 -0.03
CA GLY A 78 3.02 15.58 -0.23
C GLY A 78 4.07 14.63 0.34
N LYS A 79 5.20 14.49 -0.36
CA LYS A 79 6.25 13.49 -0.07
C LYS A 79 6.78 13.57 1.36
N ASP A 80 7.21 14.76 1.81
CA ASP A 80 7.83 14.91 3.12
C ASP A 80 6.90 14.54 4.28
N ALA A 81 5.62 14.90 4.18
CA ALA A 81 4.64 14.57 5.20
C ALA A 81 4.38 13.06 5.25
N LEU A 82 4.26 12.42 4.08
CA LEU A 82 4.11 10.97 3.97
C LEU A 82 5.31 10.22 4.55
N MET A 83 6.54 10.63 4.20
CA MET A 83 7.75 9.99 4.73
C MET A 83 7.85 10.06 6.26
N ARG A 84 7.35 11.13 6.89
CA ARG A 84 7.32 11.24 8.36
C ARG A 84 6.30 10.30 9.01
N VAL A 85 5.17 10.06 8.34
CA VAL A 85 4.04 9.30 8.89
C VAL A 85 4.13 7.81 8.60
N LEU A 86 4.62 7.46 7.41
CA LEU A 86 4.77 6.07 6.96
C LEU A 86 6.14 5.50 7.37
N GLY A 87 7.17 6.34 7.49
CA GLY A 87 8.53 5.87 7.72
C GLY A 87 9.18 5.35 6.43
N LYS A 88 10.43 4.88 6.54
CA LYS A 88 11.14 4.24 5.43
C LYS A 88 10.93 2.74 5.49
N GLY A 89 10.38 2.16 4.42
CA GLY A 89 10.53 0.73 4.19
C GLY A 89 11.98 0.42 3.80
N PRO A 90 12.51 -0.76 4.16
CA PRO A 90 13.80 -1.18 3.64
C PRO A 90 13.68 -1.25 2.11
N LEU A 91 14.54 -0.50 1.41
CA LEU A 91 14.85 -0.76 0.00
C LEU A 91 15.41 -2.18 -0.01
N SER A 92 14.61 -3.14 -0.48
CA SER A 92 15.00 -4.54 -0.57
C SER A 92 16.37 -4.61 -1.24
N SER A 93 17.37 -5.11 -0.50
CA SER A 93 18.71 -5.44 -1.01
C SER A 93 18.67 -6.74 -1.80
#